data_AF-A0A9E0SLT7-F1
#
_entry.id   AF-A0A9E0SLT7-F1
#
_cell.length_a   1.000
_cell.length_b   1.000
_cell.length_c   1.000
_cell.angle_alpha   90.00
_cell.angle_beta   90.00
_cell.angle_gamma   90.00
#
_symmetry.space_group_name_H-M   'P 1'
#
loop_
_entity.id
_entity.type
_entity.pdbx_description
1 polymer ?
#
loop_
_entity_poly.entity_id
_entity_poly.type
_entity_poly.pdbx_seq_one_letter_code
_entity_poly.pdbx_strand_id
1 'polypeptide(L)'
;MKPWQPFLRRRTLLLATAAILAGCAAPRAPVETAASNPALAQPIRLVTSGGFAEAHRRLFPLFEQQTGAKVESAYGSSMGASATSIPHRLERGEPIDVVVLERGALDKLVAAGLVVPGSQVDLVRSSIGLAVRAGAPVPDISTEAKLRRVLLDAPSIAYSASASGVFYETTILKKLGIEAQVLPKSKKIVGDRVGTIVARGDAAVGMQQVSELLPIEGITYVGRLPDSVQSYAVFSAGITTKAQNPEGAKALLRFYQSAQARPVIEKTGLEAVPPAR
;
A
#
# COMPACT_ATOMS: atom_id res chain seq x y z
N MET A 1 -16.64 -75.93 -1.25
CA MET A 1 -18.04 -75.77 -0.84
C MET A 1 -18.78 -74.99 -1.93
N LYS A 2 -19.50 -75.72 -2.79
CA LYS A 2 -20.50 -75.26 -3.80
C LYS A 2 -21.91 -75.31 -3.14
N PRO A 3 -23.06 -74.91 -3.75
CA PRO A 3 -23.37 -74.46 -5.14
C PRO A 3 -24.17 -73.12 -5.18
N TRP A 4 -24.39 -72.37 -6.28
CA TRP A 4 -25.11 -72.57 -7.57
C TRP A 4 -26.68 -72.57 -7.52
N GLN A 5 -27.27 -71.41 -7.90
CA GLN A 5 -28.56 -71.10 -8.63
C GLN A 5 -29.94 -71.58 -8.12
N PRO A 6 -31.13 -71.14 -8.66
CA PRO A 6 -31.43 -70.35 -9.88
C PRO A 6 -32.49 -69.21 -9.77
N PHE A 7 -32.71 -68.56 -10.93
CA PHE A 7 -33.82 -67.72 -11.37
C PHE A 7 -35.21 -68.04 -10.80
N LEU A 8 -36.00 -66.98 -10.50
CA LEU A 8 -37.43 -66.98 -10.80
C LEU A 8 -37.92 -65.59 -11.21
N ARG A 9 -38.38 -65.48 -12.46
CA ARG A 9 -39.22 -64.38 -12.95
C ARG A 9 -40.54 -64.38 -12.18
N ARG A 10 -40.96 -63.22 -11.67
CA ARG A 10 -42.38 -62.86 -11.61
C ARG A 10 -42.56 -61.46 -12.18
N ARG A 11 -43.23 -61.42 -13.33
CA ARG A 11 -43.85 -60.22 -13.88
C ARG A 11 -45.02 -59.87 -12.98
N THR A 12 -45.03 -58.64 -12.47
CA THR A 12 -46.27 -58.03 -11.97
C THR A 12 -46.35 -56.63 -12.59
N LEU A 13 -47.22 -56.51 -13.59
CA LEU A 13 -47.75 -55.23 -14.04
C LEU A 13 -48.50 -54.60 -12.87
N LEU A 14 -48.22 -53.34 -12.52
CA LEU A 14 -49.16 -52.49 -11.79
C LEU A 14 -49.03 -51.06 -12.31
N LEU A 15 -49.99 -50.76 -13.19
CA LEU A 15 -50.65 -49.49 -13.50
C LEU A 15 -49.98 -48.18 -13.03
N ALA A 16 -49.67 -47.36 -14.03
CA ALA A 16 -49.45 -45.93 -13.89
C ALA A 16 -50.72 -45.23 -13.37
N THR A 17 -50.58 -44.50 -12.28
CA THR A 17 -51.47 -43.38 -11.93
C THR A 17 -50.64 -42.10 -12.02
N ALA A 18 -50.78 -41.40 -13.15
CA ALA A 18 -50.24 -40.06 -13.33
C ALA A 18 -51.09 -39.09 -12.49
N ALA A 19 -50.54 -38.62 -11.36
CA ALA A 19 -51.08 -37.47 -10.65
C ALA A 19 -50.59 -36.20 -11.37
N ILE A 20 -51.48 -35.53 -12.11
CA ILE A 20 -51.24 -34.20 -12.66
C ILE A 20 -51.28 -33.22 -11.49
N LEU A 21 -50.12 -32.90 -10.93
CA LEU A 21 -49.96 -31.74 -10.06
C LEU A 21 -49.86 -30.50 -10.97
N ALA A 22 -50.98 -29.79 -11.12
CA ALA A 22 -51.00 -28.45 -11.65
C ALA A 22 -50.32 -27.51 -10.63
N GLY A 23 -48.99 -27.46 -10.68
CA GLY A 23 -48.20 -26.47 -9.95
C GLY A 23 -48.33 -25.12 -10.65
N CYS A 24 -48.93 -24.14 -9.97
CA CYS A 24 -48.87 -22.75 -10.35
C CYS A 24 -47.41 -22.30 -10.42
N ALA A 25 -46.82 -22.27 -11.62
CA ALA A 25 -45.52 -21.67 -11.84
C ALA A 25 -45.67 -20.15 -11.75
N ALA A 26 -45.32 -19.58 -10.59
CA ALA A 26 -45.07 -18.15 -10.50
C ALA A 26 -43.91 -17.80 -11.45
N PRO A 27 -44.01 -16.73 -12.26
CA PRO A 27 -42.93 -16.33 -13.14
C PRO A 27 -41.69 -16.02 -12.31
N ARG A 28 -40.61 -16.81 -12.50
CA ARG A 28 -39.29 -16.47 -11.98
C ARG A 28 -38.89 -15.14 -12.63
N ALA A 29 -38.74 -14.11 -11.82
CA ALA A 29 -38.10 -12.87 -12.24
C ALA A 29 -36.73 -13.21 -12.85
N PRO A 30 -36.35 -12.60 -13.99
CA PRO A 30 -35.02 -12.81 -14.56
C PRO A 30 -33.99 -12.41 -13.51
N VAL A 31 -33.07 -13.34 -13.22
CA VAL A 31 -31.86 -13.04 -12.46
C VAL A 31 -31.09 -12.04 -13.32
N GLU A 32 -31.08 -10.78 -12.91
CA GLU A 32 -30.21 -9.75 -13.49
C GLU A 32 -28.77 -10.21 -13.31
N THR A 33 -28.19 -10.79 -14.36
CA THR A 33 -26.75 -10.93 -14.48
C THR A 33 -26.19 -9.51 -14.47
N ALA A 34 -25.52 -9.14 -13.38
CA ALA A 34 -24.83 -7.86 -13.26
C ALA A 34 -24.06 -7.59 -14.56
N ALA A 35 -24.43 -6.53 -15.28
CA ALA A 35 -23.78 -6.16 -16.53
C ALA A 35 -22.29 -5.98 -16.25
N SER A 36 -21.45 -6.83 -16.85
CA SER A 36 -19.99 -6.70 -16.77
C SER A 36 -19.61 -5.37 -17.41
N ASN A 37 -19.20 -4.40 -16.59
CA ASN A 37 -18.78 -3.09 -17.06
C ASN A 37 -17.49 -3.26 -17.90
N PRO A 38 -17.51 -3.04 -19.23
CA PRO A 38 -16.36 -3.33 -20.10
C PRO A 38 -15.12 -2.51 -19.74
N ALA A 39 -15.28 -1.38 -19.05
CA ALA A 39 -14.18 -0.59 -18.49
C ALA A 39 -13.35 -1.31 -17.40
N LEU A 40 -13.89 -2.39 -16.80
CA LEU A 40 -13.24 -3.17 -15.75
C LEU A 40 -12.65 -4.50 -16.27
N ALA A 41 -12.71 -4.74 -17.58
CA ALA A 41 -12.19 -5.97 -18.19
C ALA A 41 -10.66 -5.99 -18.30
N GLN A 42 -10.01 -4.83 -18.40
CA GLN A 42 -8.54 -4.73 -18.40
C GLN A 42 -8.01 -4.52 -16.97
N PRO A 43 -6.91 -5.19 -16.58
CA PRO A 43 -6.31 -4.96 -15.27
C PRO A 43 -5.80 -3.53 -15.14
N ILE A 44 -5.97 -2.95 -13.95
CA ILE A 44 -5.44 -1.63 -13.59
C ILE A 44 -4.02 -1.84 -13.08
N ARG A 45 -3.03 -1.31 -13.80
CA ARG A 45 -1.62 -1.38 -13.42
C ARG A 45 -1.27 -0.24 -12.49
N LEU A 46 -0.99 -0.56 -11.24
CA LEU A 46 -0.68 0.41 -10.21
C LEU A 46 0.76 0.23 -9.72
N VAL A 47 1.51 1.33 -9.66
CA VAL A 47 2.81 1.38 -8.99
C VAL A 47 2.74 2.31 -7.79
N THR A 48 2.95 1.77 -6.59
CA THR A 48 2.98 2.58 -5.36
C THR A 48 4.36 2.63 -4.74
N SER A 49 4.69 3.78 -4.18
CA SER A 49 5.82 3.93 -3.30
C SER A 49 5.52 3.38 -1.92
N GLY A 50 6.59 3.32 -1.13
CA GLY A 50 6.57 2.64 0.15
C GLY A 50 5.52 3.16 1.12
N GLY A 51 5.27 4.47 1.13
CA GLY A 51 4.40 5.11 2.11
C GLY A 51 2.94 4.69 2.06
N PHE A 52 2.40 4.36 0.87
CA PHE A 52 1.01 3.89 0.71
C PHE A 52 0.90 2.38 0.48
N ALA A 53 2.03 1.67 0.35
CA ALA A 53 2.07 0.27 -0.09
C ALA A 53 1.23 -0.68 0.79
N GLU A 54 1.30 -0.54 2.12
CA GLU A 54 0.57 -1.43 3.03
C GLU A 54 -0.94 -1.16 3.01
N ALA A 55 -1.34 0.11 2.91
CA ALA A 55 -2.75 0.46 2.73
C ALA A 55 -3.28 -0.08 1.40
N HIS A 56 -2.55 0.13 0.32
CA HIS A 56 -2.87 -0.43 -1.00
C HIS A 56 -3.04 -1.96 -0.93
N ARG A 57 -2.09 -2.69 -0.32
CA ARG A 57 -2.12 -4.15 -0.18
C ARG A 57 -3.39 -4.65 0.51
N ARG A 58 -3.90 -3.91 1.50
CA ARG A 58 -5.13 -4.24 2.23
C ARG A 58 -6.40 -3.84 1.47
N LEU A 59 -6.31 -2.80 0.64
CA LEU A 59 -7.45 -2.17 -0.02
C LEU A 59 -7.77 -2.78 -1.38
N PHE A 60 -6.76 -3.12 -2.19
CA PHE A 60 -7.01 -3.59 -3.55
C PHE A 60 -7.89 -4.87 -3.60
N PRO A 61 -7.77 -5.87 -2.69
CA PRO A 61 -8.64 -7.04 -2.75
C PRO A 61 -10.11 -6.70 -2.49
N LEU A 62 -10.38 -5.71 -1.62
CA LEU A 62 -11.72 -5.21 -1.36
C LEU A 62 -12.29 -4.51 -2.59
N PHE A 63 -11.46 -3.72 -3.28
CA PHE A 63 -11.84 -3.09 -4.54
C PHE A 63 -12.15 -4.13 -5.63
N GLU A 64 -11.30 -5.15 -5.79
CA GLU A 64 -11.55 -6.23 -6.76
C GLU A 64 -12.85 -6.97 -6.45
N GLN A 65 -13.10 -7.29 -5.17
CA GLN A 65 -14.31 -7.98 -4.74
C GLN A 65 -15.58 -7.18 -5.04
N GLN A 66 -15.54 -5.86 -4.87
CA GLN A 66 -16.70 -4.99 -5.07
C GLN A 66 -17.00 -4.69 -6.54
N THR A 67 -15.97 -4.68 -7.38
CA THR A 67 -16.08 -4.16 -8.75
C THR A 67 -15.90 -5.25 -9.82
N GLY A 68 -15.30 -6.38 -9.47
CA GLY A 68 -14.85 -7.40 -10.42
C GLY A 68 -13.59 -7.01 -11.22
N ALA A 69 -13.09 -5.78 -11.04
CA ALA A 69 -11.87 -5.32 -11.71
C ALA A 69 -10.62 -6.00 -11.13
N LYS A 70 -9.56 -6.09 -11.94
CA LYS A 70 -8.25 -6.59 -11.49
C LYS A 70 -7.25 -5.49 -11.29
N VAL A 71 -6.38 -5.62 -10.30
CA VAL A 71 -5.30 -4.69 -10.00
C VAL A 71 -3.96 -5.42 -10.07
N GLU A 72 -3.11 -4.99 -10.98
CA GLU A 72 -1.73 -5.47 -11.13
C GLU A 72 -0.80 -4.49 -10.40
N SER A 73 -0.29 -4.92 -9.25
CA SER A 73 0.51 -4.07 -8.37
C SER A 73 2.00 -4.26 -8.58
N ALA A 74 2.74 -3.15 -8.61
CA ALA A 74 4.19 -3.16 -8.44
C ALA A 74 4.62 -2.02 -7.50
N TYR A 75 5.90 -2.05 -7.12
CA TYR A 75 6.45 -1.13 -6.13
C TYR A 75 7.69 -0.41 -6.64
N GLY A 76 7.90 0.82 -6.18
CA GLY A 76 9.04 1.64 -6.57
C GLY A 76 9.18 2.87 -5.69
N SER A 77 10.40 3.36 -5.47
CA SER A 77 10.59 4.57 -4.66
C SER A 77 9.94 5.80 -5.33
N SER A 78 9.43 6.74 -4.52
CA SER A 78 8.90 8.04 -5.01
C SER A 78 9.97 8.88 -5.73
N MET A 79 11.25 8.65 -5.39
CA MET A 79 12.39 9.48 -5.78
C MET A 79 13.62 8.60 -6.03
N GLY A 80 14.67 9.21 -6.57
CA GLY A 80 15.99 8.60 -6.72
C GLY A 80 16.17 7.85 -8.05
N ALA A 81 17.43 7.51 -8.32
CA ALA A 81 17.88 6.99 -9.61
C ALA A 81 17.84 5.45 -9.74
N SER A 82 17.12 4.76 -8.85
CA SER A 82 16.95 3.30 -8.98
C SER A 82 16.19 2.98 -10.26
N ALA A 83 16.57 1.92 -10.98
CA ALA A 83 15.85 1.44 -12.15
C ALA A 83 14.38 1.05 -11.83
N THR A 84 14.08 0.77 -10.56
CA THR A 84 12.74 0.45 -10.06
C THR A 84 11.98 1.64 -9.50
N SER A 85 12.56 2.86 -9.49
CA SER A 85 11.86 4.05 -9.02
C SER A 85 10.71 4.42 -9.96
N ILE A 86 9.65 5.01 -9.41
CA ILE A 86 8.47 5.38 -10.20
C ILE A 86 8.83 6.33 -11.36
N PRO A 87 9.64 7.39 -11.16
CA PRO A 87 10.04 8.26 -12.27
C PRO A 87 10.71 7.52 -13.43
N HIS A 88 11.70 6.66 -13.15
CA HIS A 88 12.42 5.94 -14.21
C HIS A 88 11.56 4.91 -14.94
N ARG A 89 10.61 4.26 -14.25
CA ARG A 89 9.66 3.35 -14.89
C ARG A 89 8.77 4.10 -15.90
N LEU A 90 8.29 5.28 -15.53
CA LEU A 90 7.50 6.15 -16.41
C LEU A 90 8.31 6.72 -17.58
N GLU A 91 9.53 7.18 -17.34
CA GLU A 91 10.44 7.69 -18.39
C GLU A 91 10.72 6.63 -19.46
N ARG A 92 10.88 5.36 -19.05
CA ARG A 92 11.05 4.22 -19.94
C ARG A 92 9.76 3.77 -20.65
N GLY A 93 8.63 4.42 -20.36
CA GLY A 93 7.35 4.11 -20.99
C GLY A 93 6.72 2.80 -20.55
N GLU A 94 7.00 2.33 -19.33
CA GLU A 94 6.31 1.17 -18.78
C GLU A 94 4.78 1.42 -18.71
N PRO A 95 3.92 0.47 -19.12
CA PRO A 95 2.47 0.65 -19.16
C PRO A 95 1.91 0.64 -17.73
N ILE A 96 1.86 1.81 -17.10
CA ILE A 96 1.35 2.00 -15.75
C ILE A 96 0.11 2.89 -15.84
N ASP A 97 -0.99 2.53 -15.19
CA ASP A 97 -2.22 3.33 -15.18
C ASP A 97 -2.24 4.33 -14.04
N VAL A 98 -1.84 3.88 -12.84
CA VAL A 98 -1.87 4.67 -11.61
C VAL A 98 -0.50 4.64 -10.95
N VAL A 99 -0.05 5.81 -10.50
CA VAL A 99 1.08 5.91 -9.58
C VAL A 99 0.64 6.49 -8.25
N VAL A 100 1.21 5.99 -7.15
CA VAL A 100 1.03 6.57 -5.81
C VAL A 100 2.39 6.87 -5.22
N LEU A 101 2.68 8.14 -4.95
CA LEU A 101 3.99 8.58 -4.46
C LEU A 101 3.87 9.89 -3.67
N GLU A 102 5.00 10.39 -3.18
CA GLU A 102 5.04 11.66 -2.46
C GLU A 102 4.58 12.81 -3.37
N ARG A 103 3.80 13.76 -2.84
CA ARG A 103 3.11 14.80 -3.61
C ARG A 103 4.05 15.65 -4.46
N GLY A 104 5.15 16.14 -3.90
CA GLY A 104 6.13 16.93 -4.64
C GLY A 104 6.80 16.14 -5.78
N ALA A 105 7.03 14.84 -5.60
CA ALA A 105 7.50 13.96 -6.67
C ALA A 105 6.42 13.75 -7.75
N LEU A 106 5.15 13.60 -7.38
CA LEU A 106 4.03 13.50 -8.32
C LEU A 106 3.90 14.77 -9.18
N ASP A 107 4.00 15.96 -8.56
CA ASP A 107 3.91 17.23 -9.29
C ASP A 107 5.04 17.39 -10.33
N LYS A 108 6.23 16.86 -10.05
CA LYS A 108 7.33 16.80 -11.04
C LYS A 108 6.99 15.90 -12.24
N LEU A 109 6.32 14.77 -12.00
CA LEU A 109 5.89 13.87 -13.08
C LEU A 109 4.80 14.52 -13.96
N VAL A 110 3.94 15.35 -13.35
CA VAL A 110 2.95 16.14 -14.08
C VAL A 110 3.63 17.19 -14.95
N ALA A 111 4.59 17.94 -14.38
CA ALA A 111 5.39 18.91 -15.13
C ALA A 111 6.20 18.28 -16.28
N ALA A 112 6.63 17.02 -16.12
CA ALA A 112 7.30 16.24 -17.15
C ALA A 112 6.37 15.60 -18.19
N GLY A 113 5.04 15.78 -18.08
CA GLY A 113 4.05 15.20 -19.00
C GLY A 113 3.86 13.68 -18.86
N LEU A 114 4.33 13.09 -17.75
CA LEU A 114 4.21 11.66 -17.47
C LEU A 114 2.91 11.30 -16.71
N VAL A 115 2.30 12.29 -16.07
CA VAL A 115 1.01 12.18 -15.34
C VAL A 115 0.03 13.23 -15.87
N VAL A 116 -1.24 12.84 -16.03
CA VAL A 116 -2.31 13.71 -16.54
C VAL A 116 -2.52 14.88 -15.57
N PRO A 117 -2.38 16.14 -16.02
CA PRO A 117 -2.65 17.30 -15.18
C PRO A 117 -4.09 17.30 -14.64
N GLY A 118 -4.26 17.58 -13.35
CA GLY A 118 -5.56 17.58 -12.68
C GLY A 118 -6.05 16.21 -12.23
N SER A 119 -5.31 15.13 -12.53
CA SER A 119 -5.64 13.78 -12.02
C SER A 119 -5.11 13.50 -10.62
N GLN A 120 -4.31 14.41 -10.05
CA GLN A 120 -3.69 14.21 -8.75
C GLN A 120 -4.73 14.22 -7.63
N VAL A 121 -4.63 13.24 -6.75
CA VAL A 121 -5.49 13.10 -5.58
C VAL A 121 -4.62 12.90 -4.34
N ASP A 122 -4.70 13.82 -3.39
CA ASP A 122 -4.07 13.65 -2.08
C ASP A 122 -4.85 12.60 -1.29
N LEU A 123 -4.17 11.49 -0.96
CA LEU A 123 -4.82 10.37 -0.27
C LEU A 123 -4.64 10.49 1.24
N VAL A 124 -3.40 10.69 1.66
CA VAL A 124 -2.97 10.56 3.06
C VAL A 124 -1.73 11.39 3.31
N ARG A 125 -1.39 11.58 4.59
CA ARG A 125 -0.05 11.97 5.01
C ARG A 125 0.54 10.92 5.94
N SER A 126 1.87 10.85 5.97
CA SER A 126 2.60 10.04 6.95
C SER A 126 3.58 10.91 7.72
N SER A 127 3.74 10.60 9.01
CA SER A 127 4.78 11.16 9.87
C SER A 127 6.03 10.28 9.86
N ILE A 128 7.15 10.84 10.30
CA ILE A 128 8.41 10.12 10.51
C ILE A 128 8.39 9.45 11.89
N GLY A 129 8.83 8.19 11.92
CA GLY A 129 8.98 7.39 13.12
C GLY A 129 10.38 6.83 13.29
N LEU A 130 10.60 6.28 14.49
CA LEU A 130 11.83 5.59 14.87
C LEU A 130 11.51 4.14 15.24
N ALA A 131 12.40 3.24 14.86
CA ALA A 131 12.33 1.83 15.22
C ALA A 131 13.69 1.32 15.71
N VAL A 132 13.64 0.31 16.56
CA VAL A 132 14.80 -0.50 17.00
C VAL A 132 14.51 -1.97 16.72
N ARG A 133 15.52 -2.83 16.81
CA ARG A 133 15.32 -4.28 16.65
C ARG A 133 14.42 -4.81 17.76
N ALA A 134 13.55 -5.78 17.45
CA ALA A 134 12.71 -6.41 18.46
C ALA A 134 13.58 -7.00 19.59
N GLY A 135 13.15 -6.74 20.84
CA GLY A 135 13.87 -7.15 22.05
C GLY A 135 15.02 -6.22 22.46
N ALA A 136 15.37 -5.21 21.66
CA ALA A 136 16.30 -4.16 22.09
C ALA A 136 15.62 -3.20 23.10
N PRO A 137 16.39 -2.51 23.96
CA PRO A 137 15.85 -1.44 24.80
C PRO A 137 15.12 -0.39 23.96
N VAL A 138 13.91 -0.01 24.40
CA VAL A 138 13.10 1.02 23.73
C VAL A 138 13.54 2.40 24.24
N PRO A 139 14.21 3.21 23.40
CA PRO A 139 14.64 4.53 23.84
C PRO A 139 13.45 5.49 24.00
N ASP A 140 13.57 6.43 24.93
CA ASP A 140 12.62 7.54 25.03
C ASP A 140 12.99 8.62 24.01
N ILE A 141 12.05 8.96 23.12
CA ILE A 141 12.19 10.01 22.10
C ILE A 141 11.15 11.13 22.26
N SER A 142 10.51 11.23 23.42
CA SER A 142 9.37 12.13 23.68
C SER A 142 9.68 13.63 23.54
N THR A 143 10.95 14.02 23.60
CA THR A 143 11.38 15.40 23.45
C THR A 143 12.56 15.51 22.50
N GLU A 144 12.78 16.70 21.96
CA GLU A 144 13.92 16.99 21.07
C GLU A 144 15.27 16.64 21.72
N ALA A 145 15.45 16.97 23.00
CA ALA A 145 16.67 16.65 23.75
C ALA A 145 16.89 15.14 23.90
N LYS A 146 15.80 14.39 24.14
CA LYS A 146 15.86 12.93 24.28
C LYS A 146 16.14 12.26 22.92
N LEU A 147 15.46 12.66 21.85
CA LEU A 147 15.77 12.20 20.49
C LEU A 147 17.23 12.49 20.14
N ARG A 148 17.72 13.71 20.41
CA ARG A 148 19.12 14.09 20.19
C ARG A 148 20.08 13.13 20.90
N ARG A 149 19.81 12.80 22.17
CA ARG A 149 20.64 11.87 22.93
C ARG A 149 20.62 10.47 22.32
N VAL A 150 19.45 9.97 21.92
CA VAL A 150 19.31 8.67 21.26
C VAL A 150 20.11 8.59 19.97
N LEU A 151 20.06 9.62 19.12
CA LEU A 151 20.83 9.65 17.88
C LEU A 151 22.34 9.76 18.14
N LEU A 152 22.77 10.49 19.16
CA LEU A 152 24.18 10.57 19.56
C LEU A 152 24.71 9.26 20.14
N ASP A 153 23.90 8.52 20.89
CA ASP A 153 24.30 7.28 21.55
C ASP A 153 24.20 6.06 20.64
N ALA A 154 23.33 6.09 19.62
CA ALA A 154 23.15 4.97 18.70
C ALA A 154 24.46 4.63 17.96
N PRO A 155 24.93 3.37 17.94
CA PRO A 155 26.17 3.02 17.25
C PRO A 155 26.03 3.03 15.72
N SER A 156 24.82 2.84 15.20
CA SER A 156 24.51 2.87 13.77
C SER A 156 23.04 3.26 13.55
N ILE A 157 22.80 4.05 12.50
CA ILE A 157 21.48 4.56 12.16
C ILE A 157 21.20 4.27 10.69
N ALA A 158 20.04 3.71 10.37
CA ALA A 158 19.54 3.56 9.01
C ALA A 158 18.43 4.58 8.75
N TYR A 159 18.43 5.20 7.56
CA TYR A 159 17.39 6.14 7.15
C TYR A 159 17.04 6.00 5.67
N SER A 160 15.81 6.30 5.28
CA SER A 160 15.32 6.00 3.92
C SER A 160 15.90 6.95 2.86
N ALA A 161 16.03 6.50 1.62
CA ALA A 161 16.33 7.39 0.48
C ALA A 161 15.07 8.11 -0.07
N SER A 162 14.09 8.41 0.80
CA SER A 162 12.81 9.05 0.46
C SER A 162 12.56 10.27 1.34
N ALA A 163 11.36 10.86 1.29
CA ALA A 163 11.00 12.11 1.98
C ALA A 163 11.47 12.18 3.45
N SER A 164 11.26 11.11 4.25
CA SER A 164 11.69 11.07 5.65
C SER A 164 13.21 11.19 5.82
N GLY A 165 13.98 10.54 4.97
CA GLY A 165 15.43 10.55 5.09
C GLY A 165 16.11 11.77 4.46
N VAL A 166 15.51 12.35 3.42
CA VAL A 166 15.91 13.68 2.93
C VAL A 166 15.70 14.71 4.04
N PHE A 167 14.56 14.67 4.74
CA PHE A 167 14.33 15.56 5.89
C PHE A 167 15.29 15.28 7.06
N TYR A 168 15.61 14.02 7.32
CA TYR A 168 16.62 13.63 8.31
C TYR A 168 17.97 14.29 8.05
N GLU A 169 18.53 14.13 6.85
CA GLU A 169 19.87 14.65 6.52
C GLU A 169 19.89 16.17 6.34
N THR A 170 18.86 16.74 5.73
CA THR A 170 18.86 18.18 5.40
C THR A 170 18.38 19.08 6.53
N THR A 171 17.59 18.55 7.47
CA THR A 171 16.91 19.36 8.50
C THR A 171 17.15 18.84 9.91
N ILE A 172 16.79 17.59 10.21
CA ILE A 172 16.82 17.06 11.60
C ILE A 172 18.22 17.17 12.19
N LEU A 173 19.24 16.64 11.50
CA LEU A 173 20.60 16.62 12.03
C LEU A 173 21.18 18.01 12.28
N LYS A 174 20.83 18.98 11.42
CA LYS A 174 21.25 20.38 11.53
C LYS A 174 20.54 21.08 12.68
N LYS A 175 19.22 20.93 12.77
CA LYS A 175 18.41 21.52 13.84
C LYS A 175 18.84 21.04 15.22
N LEU A 176 19.21 19.76 15.34
CA LEU A 176 19.71 19.18 16.58
C LEU A 176 21.19 19.51 16.88
N GLY A 177 21.92 20.11 15.93
CA GLY A 177 23.34 20.41 16.06
C GLY A 177 24.22 19.17 16.24
N ILE A 178 23.87 18.06 15.57
CA ILE A 178 24.55 16.76 15.71
C ILE A 178 25.01 16.15 14.37
N GLU A 179 24.91 16.89 13.27
CA GLU A 179 25.21 16.40 11.92
C GLU A 179 26.60 15.77 11.82
N ALA A 180 27.64 16.48 12.27
CA ALA A 180 29.02 16.00 12.21
C ALA A 180 29.26 14.71 13.01
N GLN A 181 28.55 14.52 14.14
CA GLN A 181 28.70 13.33 14.98
C GLN A 181 27.86 12.14 14.50
N VAL A 182 26.74 12.41 13.84
CA VAL A 182 25.72 11.40 13.54
C VAL A 182 25.76 10.93 12.08
N LEU A 183 26.07 11.82 11.14
CA LEU A 183 26.09 11.46 9.73
C LEU A 183 27.11 10.35 9.40
N PRO A 184 28.34 10.32 9.98
CA PRO A 184 29.32 9.25 9.68
C PRO A 184 28.87 7.83 10.07
N LYS A 185 27.94 7.72 11.02
CA LYS A 185 27.34 6.44 11.48
C LYS A 185 25.92 6.23 10.95
N SER A 186 25.48 7.08 10.03
CA SER A 186 24.17 7.00 9.37
C SER A 186 24.32 6.37 7.98
N LYS A 187 23.46 5.42 7.65
CA LYS A 187 23.40 4.74 6.36
C LYS A 187 22.08 5.05 5.66
N LYS A 188 22.18 5.68 4.49
CA LYS A 188 21.04 5.88 3.58
C LYS A 188 20.67 4.55 2.92
N ILE A 189 19.40 4.16 3.04
CA ILE A 189 18.87 2.90 2.52
C ILE A 189 18.11 3.17 1.22
N VAL A 190 18.60 2.57 0.13
CA VAL A 190 18.03 2.68 -1.22
C VAL A 190 17.42 1.33 -1.59
N GLY A 191 16.18 1.33 -2.08
CA GLY A 191 15.51 0.13 -2.62
C GLY A 191 14.98 -0.88 -1.59
N ASP A 192 15.36 -0.78 -0.32
CA ASP A 192 14.86 -1.62 0.79
C ASP A 192 14.12 -0.77 1.84
N ARG A 193 13.40 -1.42 2.76
CA ARG A 193 12.78 -0.76 3.93
C ARG A 193 13.79 -0.65 5.06
N VAL A 194 13.84 0.51 5.71
CA VAL A 194 14.71 0.75 6.87
C VAL A 194 14.40 -0.22 8.00
N GLY A 195 13.13 -0.54 8.22
CA GLY A 195 12.73 -1.54 9.21
C GLY A 195 13.40 -2.89 8.99
N THR A 196 13.53 -3.35 7.74
CA THR A 196 14.21 -4.62 7.42
C THR A 196 15.69 -4.59 7.80
N ILE A 197 16.36 -3.45 7.57
CA ILE A 197 17.77 -3.26 7.95
C ILE A 197 17.94 -3.39 9.47
N VAL A 198 17.03 -2.78 10.23
CA VAL A 198 17.02 -2.84 11.69
C VAL A 198 16.68 -4.24 12.20
N ALA A 199 15.70 -4.91 11.61
CA ALA A 199 15.30 -6.27 11.98
C ALA A 199 16.48 -7.26 11.85
N ARG A 200 17.28 -7.13 10.78
CA ARG A 200 18.50 -7.92 10.55
C ARG A 200 19.63 -7.60 11.53
N GLY A 201 19.58 -6.47 12.22
CA GLY A 201 20.65 -5.98 13.10
C GLY A 201 21.75 -5.21 12.37
N ASP A 202 21.56 -4.88 11.09
CA ASP A 202 22.52 -4.10 10.29
C ASP A 202 22.58 -2.62 10.73
N ALA A 203 21.55 -2.15 11.46
CA ALA A 203 21.51 -0.85 12.11
C ALA A 203 20.80 -0.94 13.47
N ALA A 204 21.30 -0.21 14.47
CA ALA A 204 20.71 -0.19 15.82
C ALA A 204 19.40 0.60 15.86
N VAL A 205 19.32 1.69 15.09
CA VAL A 205 18.16 2.57 14.99
C VAL A 205 17.77 2.75 13.52
N GLY A 206 16.47 2.79 13.24
CA GLY A 206 15.93 3.08 11.91
C GLY A 206 14.97 4.25 11.94
N MET A 207 15.09 5.16 10.98
CA MET A 207 14.16 6.28 10.76
C MET A 207 13.54 6.24 9.37
N GLN A 208 12.20 6.19 9.33
CA GLN A 208 11.42 6.17 8.09
C GLN A 208 10.01 6.67 8.37
N GLN A 209 9.21 6.87 7.31
CA GLN A 209 7.76 7.06 7.44
C GLN A 209 7.13 5.93 8.28
N VAL A 210 6.23 6.29 9.21
CA VAL A 210 5.60 5.34 10.15
C VAL A 210 4.89 4.21 9.41
N SER A 211 4.19 4.52 8.31
CA SER A 211 3.49 3.51 7.51
C SER A 211 4.39 2.46 6.87
N GLU A 212 5.69 2.73 6.79
CA GLU A 212 6.70 1.81 6.26
C GLU A 212 7.39 0.99 7.36
N LEU A 213 7.27 1.41 8.63
CA LEU A 213 7.83 0.72 9.79
C LEU A 213 6.81 -0.27 10.38
N LEU A 214 5.56 0.15 10.59
CA LEU A 214 4.53 -0.67 11.23
C LEU A 214 4.33 -2.08 10.63
N PRO A 215 4.40 -2.31 9.30
CA PRO A 215 4.22 -3.65 8.75
C PRO A 215 5.46 -4.56 8.87
N ILE A 216 6.58 -4.07 9.39
CA ILE A 216 7.83 -4.84 9.44
C ILE A 216 7.89 -5.65 10.74
N GLU A 217 8.04 -6.96 10.58
CA GLU A 217 8.33 -7.87 11.70
C GLU A 217 9.79 -7.78 12.13
N GLY A 218 10.09 -8.16 13.37
CA GLY A 218 11.46 -8.15 13.90
C GLY A 218 11.97 -6.77 14.34
N ILE A 219 11.12 -5.74 14.33
CA ILE A 219 11.40 -4.45 14.95
C ILE A 219 10.40 -4.12 16.06
N THR A 220 10.80 -3.22 16.96
CA THR A 220 9.91 -2.50 17.85
C THR A 220 9.78 -1.07 17.35
N TYR A 221 8.56 -0.66 17.01
CA TYR A 221 8.25 0.73 16.72
C TYR A 221 8.30 1.55 18.02
N VAL A 222 9.21 2.51 18.08
CA VAL A 222 9.45 3.34 19.28
C VAL A 222 8.43 4.46 19.38
N GLY A 223 8.08 5.08 18.26
CA GLY A 223 7.15 6.20 18.22
C GLY A 223 7.44 7.19 17.09
N ARG A 224 6.63 8.24 17.05
CA ARG A 224 6.81 9.40 16.16
C ARG A 224 7.91 10.30 16.72
N LEU A 225 8.58 11.02 15.84
CA LEU A 225 9.46 12.11 16.28
C LEU A 225 8.65 13.23 16.95
N PRO A 226 9.24 13.98 17.90
CA PRO A 226 8.63 15.19 18.47
C PRO A 226 8.22 16.19 17.39
N ASP A 227 7.10 16.88 17.59
CA ASP A 227 6.54 17.82 16.61
C ASP A 227 7.52 18.92 16.18
N SER A 228 8.44 19.32 17.07
CA SER A 228 9.47 20.32 16.75
C SER A 228 10.43 19.88 15.64
N VAL A 229 10.61 18.57 15.44
CA VAL A 229 11.52 17.96 14.44
C VAL A 229 10.78 16.94 13.57
N GLN A 230 9.47 17.09 13.46
CA GLN A 230 8.62 16.24 12.63
C GLN A 230 8.39 16.86 11.26
N SER A 231 8.18 16.02 10.25
CA SER A 231 7.67 16.42 8.95
C SER A 231 6.65 15.41 8.46
N TYR A 232 5.69 15.89 7.68
CA TYR A 232 4.62 15.08 7.12
C TYR A 232 4.78 15.01 5.61
N ALA A 233 4.92 13.80 5.07
CA ALA A 233 4.90 13.58 3.63
C ALA A 233 3.46 13.28 3.20
N VAL A 234 2.92 14.07 2.27
CA VAL A 234 1.65 13.76 1.61
C VAL A 234 1.91 12.72 0.52
N PHE A 235 1.14 11.64 0.53
CA PHE A 235 1.15 10.63 -0.54
C PHE A 235 -0.10 10.79 -1.37
N SER A 236 0.10 10.94 -2.67
CA SER A 236 -0.93 11.28 -3.63
C SER A 236 -0.91 10.28 -4.79
N ALA A 237 -2.10 10.01 -5.33
CA ALA A 237 -2.25 9.22 -6.54
C ALA A 237 -2.34 10.13 -7.76
N GLY A 238 -1.91 9.63 -8.92
CA GLY A 238 -2.14 10.27 -10.22
C GLY A 238 -2.33 9.24 -11.32
N ILE A 239 -3.04 9.63 -12.37
CA ILE A 239 -3.26 8.79 -13.56
C ILE A 239 -2.17 9.16 -14.57
N THR A 240 -1.45 8.16 -15.08
CA THR A 240 -0.37 8.42 -16.04
C THR A 240 -0.93 8.87 -17.39
N THR A 241 -0.15 9.61 -18.18
CA THR A 241 -0.57 10.01 -19.55
C THR A 241 -0.65 8.84 -20.52
N LYS A 242 -0.07 7.68 -20.17
CA LYS A 242 -0.07 6.44 -20.97
C LYS A 242 -0.98 5.35 -20.37
N ALA A 243 -1.90 5.72 -19.47
CA ALA A 243 -2.84 4.78 -18.89
C ALA A 243 -3.65 4.07 -19.99
N GLN A 244 -3.66 2.74 -19.96
CA GLN A 244 -4.44 1.86 -20.83
C GLN A 244 -5.83 1.61 -20.26
N ASN A 245 -6.01 1.72 -18.93
CA ASN A 245 -7.30 1.66 -18.26
C ASN A 245 -7.60 2.93 -17.42
N PRO A 246 -7.88 4.08 -18.06
CA PRO A 246 -8.15 5.33 -17.35
C PRO A 246 -9.44 5.31 -16.51
N GLU A 247 -10.47 4.57 -16.92
CA GLU A 247 -11.73 4.48 -16.16
C GLU A 247 -11.59 3.60 -14.92
N GLY A 248 -10.88 2.47 -15.04
CA GLY A 248 -10.48 1.65 -13.89
C GLY A 248 -9.58 2.42 -12.92
N ALA A 249 -8.62 3.18 -13.43
CA ALA A 249 -7.78 4.07 -12.62
C ALA A 249 -8.62 5.09 -11.83
N LYS A 250 -9.56 5.80 -12.48
CA LYS A 250 -10.48 6.73 -11.80
C LYS A 250 -11.33 6.02 -10.74
N ALA A 251 -11.82 4.81 -11.04
CA ALA A 251 -12.61 4.02 -10.08
C ALA A 251 -11.79 3.64 -8.84
N LEU A 252 -10.53 3.24 -9.02
CA LEU A 252 -9.63 2.90 -7.93
C LEU A 252 -9.29 4.12 -7.06
N LEU A 253 -9.03 5.27 -7.67
CA LEU A 253 -8.79 6.53 -6.94
C LEU A 253 -10.00 6.93 -6.10
N ARG A 254 -11.23 6.86 -6.66
CA ARG A 254 -12.47 7.08 -5.90
C ARG A 254 -12.63 6.11 -4.75
N PHE A 255 -12.25 4.84 -4.95
CA PHE A 255 -12.29 3.83 -3.89
C PHE A 255 -11.33 4.17 -2.75
N TYR A 256 -10.10 4.61 -3.03
CA TYR A 256 -9.16 5.01 -1.97
C TYR A 256 -9.65 6.22 -1.16
N GLN A 257 -10.44 7.11 -1.75
CA GLN A 257 -11.04 8.26 -1.06
C GLN A 257 -12.35 7.93 -0.32
N SER A 258 -12.86 6.70 -0.47
CA SER A 258 -14.15 6.32 0.10
C SER A 258 -14.12 6.19 1.63
N ALA A 259 -15.27 6.40 2.28
CA ALA A 259 -15.41 6.26 3.72
C ALA A 259 -15.05 4.85 4.23
N GLN A 260 -15.27 3.81 3.41
CA GLN A 260 -14.90 2.42 3.74
C GLN A 260 -13.38 2.17 3.69
N ALA A 261 -12.62 2.90 2.87
CA ALA A 261 -11.18 2.74 2.78
C ALA A 261 -10.46 3.38 3.98
N ARG A 262 -11.00 4.49 4.48
CA ARG A 262 -10.43 5.28 5.59
C ARG A 262 -10.00 4.46 6.82
N PRO A 263 -10.84 3.63 7.45
CA PRO A 263 -10.42 2.86 8.62
C PRO A 263 -9.34 1.82 8.31
N VAL A 264 -9.26 1.32 7.07
CA VAL A 264 -8.19 0.40 6.65
C VAL A 264 -6.87 1.16 6.51
N ILE A 265 -6.91 2.37 5.95
CA ILE A 265 -5.77 3.28 5.81
C ILE A 265 -5.22 3.69 7.20
N GLU A 266 -6.09 4.10 8.11
CA GLU A 266 -5.68 4.57 9.45
C GLU A 266 -4.95 3.46 10.24
N LYS A 267 -5.36 2.20 10.06
CA LYS A 267 -4.69 1.03 10.67
C LYS A 267 -3.26 0.80 10.19
N THR A 268 -2.84 1.42 9.08
CA THR A 268 -1.46 1.33 8.59
C THR A 268 -0.58 2.50 9.05
N GLY A 269 -1.04 3.30 10.02
CA GLY A 269 -0.30 4.46 10.53
C GLY A 269 -0.30 5.67 9.60
N LEU A 270 -1.19 5.68 8.62
CA LEU A 270 -1.44 6.81 7.73
C LEU A 270 -2.51 7.72 8.32
N GLU A 271 -2.38 9.02 8.09
CA GLU A 271 -3.30 10.04 8.57
C GLU A 271 -4.06 10.68 7.41
N ALA A 272 -5.27 11.17 7.69
CA ALA A 272 -5.98 12.02 6.77
C ALA A 272 -5.16 13.29 6.45
N VAL A 273 -5.21 13.72 5.20
CA VAL A 273 -4.67 15.03 4.81
C VAL A 273 -5.60 16.10 5.40
N PRO A 274 -5.09 17.05 6.20
CA PRO A 274 -5.91 18.17 6.65
C PRO A 274 -6.46 18.94 5.45
N PRO A 275 -7.68 19.50 5.53
CA PRO A 275 -8.18 20.38 4.49
C PRO A 275 -7.19 21.52 4.25
N ALA A 276 -6.99 21.89 2.98
CA ALA A 276 -6.19 23.05 2.61
C ALA A 276 -6.74 24.28 3.36
N ARG A 277 -5.86 24.99 4.07
CA ARG A 277 -6.19 26.26 4.72
C ARG A 277 -6.22 27.39 3.69
#